data_AF-A0AAQ1CD50-F1
#
_entry.id   AF-A0AAQ1CD50-F1
#
_cell.length_a   1.000
_cell.length_b   1.000
_cell.length_c   1.000
_cell.angle_alpha   90.00
_cell.angle_beta   90.00
_cell.angle_gamma   90.00
#
_symmetry.space_group_name_H-M   'P 1'
#
loop_
_entity.id
_entity.type
_entity.pdbx_description
1 polymer ?
#
loop_
_entity_poly.entity_id
_entity_poly.type
_entity_poly.pdbx_seq_one_letter_code
_entity_poly.pdbx_strand_id
1 'polypeptide(L)'
;MKDEKYISLVCDCLLAFQMLEEGLKILIIGSYEIIAKSTPEEIDFKFDYGSIDDLALKMLIKKYIAVTSNNELIQALKSKDLTKWRNFFAHNAFHHELMKRNSKSQYTEHSYEDLMLVREKIHRLNNDLTKEVIKLRKVKDSI
;
A
#
# COMPACT_ATOMS: atom_id res chain seq x y z
N MET A 1 -6.61 -16.23 23.80
CA MET A 1 -7.82 -15.47 23.45
C MET A 1 -7.61 -13.97 23.19
N LYS A 2 -7.14 -13.14 24.14
CA LYS A 2 -6.94 -11.69 23.89
C LYS A 2 -5.77 -11.42 22.92
N ASP A 3 -4.67 -12.15 23.08
CA ASP A 3 -3.50 -12.06 22.21
C ASP A 3 -3.76 -12.61 20.79
N GLU A 4 -4.64 -13.62 20.65
CA GLU A 4 -4.96 -14.21 19.34
C GLU A 4 -5.77 -13.25 18.47
N LYS A 5 -6.75 -12.55 19.05
CA LYS A 5 -7.53 -11.54 18.33
C LYS A 5 -6.65 -10.36 17.91
N TYR A 6 -5.76 -9.91 18.80
CA TYR A 6 -4.81 -8.84 18.50
C TYR A 6 -3.87 -9.23 17.36
N ILE A 7 -3.27 -10.42 17.43
CA ILE A 7 -2.35 -10.92 16.40
C ILE A 7 -3.08 -11.12 15.06
N SER A 8 -4.29 -11.69 15.08
CA SER A 8 -5.12 -11.80 13.88
C SER A 8 -5.36 -10.44 13.24
N LEU A 9 -5.63 -9.41 14.06
CA LEU A 9 -5.84 -8.05 13.57
C LEU A 9 -4.56 -7.42 13.00
N VAL A 10 -3.39 -7.67 13.58
CA VAL A 10 -2.10 -7.26 13.02
C VAL A 10 -1.88 -7.89 11.64
N CYS A 11 -2.12 -9.19 11.50
CA CYS A 11 -2.02 -9.88 10.21
C CYS A 11 -3.01 -9.33 9.17
N ASP A 12 -4.26 -9.08 9.57
CA ASP A 12 -5.27 -8.45 8.72
C ASP A 12 -4.80 -7.06 8.23
N CYS A 13 -4.20 -6.26 9.12
CA CYS A 13 -3.68 -4.95 8.74
C CYS A 13 -2.50 -5.06 7.77
N LEU A 14 -1.60 -6.03 7.96
CA LEU A 14 -0.50 -6.30 7.03
C LEU A 14 -1.01 -6.70 5.65
N LEU A 15 -1.99 -7.58 5.58
CA LEU A 15 -2.62 -7.96 4.31
C LEU A 15 -3.28 -6.76 3.64
N ALA A 16 -3.98 -5.92 4.39
CA ALA A 16 -4.59 -4.70 3.85
C ALA A 16 -3.53 -3.73 3.32
N PHE A 17 -2.37 -3.61 3.98
CA PHE A 17 -1.23 -2.85 3.46
C PHE A 17 -0.63 -3.46 2.21
N GLN A 18 -0.52 -4.79 2.13
CA GLN A 18 -0.03 -5.46 0.92
C GLN A 18 -0.96 -5.16 -0.27
N MET A 19 -2.27 -5.21 -0.07
CA MET A 19 -3.25 -4.84 -1.10
C MET A 19 -3.07 -3.38 -1.55
N LEU A 20 -2.78 -2.47 -0.61
CA LEU A 20 -2.51 -1.07 -0.91
C LEU A 20 -1.25 -0.92 -1.78
N GLU A 21 -0.16 -1.61 -1.40
CA GLU A 21 1.10 -1.62 -2.14
C GLU A 21 0.91 -2.17 -3.56
N GLU A 22 0.25 -3.32 -3.73
CA GLU A 22 -0.03 -3.90 -5.05
C GLU A 22 -0.97 -3.04 -5.89
N GLY A 23 -2.00 -2.44 -5.28
CA GLY A 23 -2.89 -1.50 -5.97
C GLY A 23 -2.14 -0.29 -6.53
N LEU A 24 -1.20 0.26 -5.76
CA LEU A 24 -0.33 1.34 -6.22
C LEU A 24 0.57 0.90 -7.38
N LYS A 25 1.17 -0.30 -7.32
CA LYS A 25 1.99 -0.84 -8.41
C LYS A 25 1.20 -0.94 -9.71
N ILE A 26 -0.01 -1.52 -9.66
CA ILE A 26 -0.90 -1.65 -10.82
C ILE A 26 -1.19 -0.27 -11.43
N LEU A 27 -1.50 0.73 -10.61
CA LEU A 27 -1.78 2.08 -11.10
C LEU A 27 -0.55 2.73 -11.75
N ILE A 28 0.61 2.61 -11.12
CA ILE A 28 1.86 3.18 -11.64
C ILE A 28 2.21 2.54 -12.99
N ILE A 29 2.24 1.20 -13.02
CA ILE A 29 2.58 0.41 -14.21
C ILE A 29 1.59 0.72 -15.33
N GLY A 30 0.28 0.64 -15.07
CA GLY A 30 -0.73 0.89 -16.09
C GLY A 30 -0.70 2.33 -16.63
N SER A 31 -0.40 3.32 -15.79
CA SER A 31 -0.21 4.70 -16.26
C SER A 31 0.99 4.82 -17.19
N TYR A 32 2.13 4.19 -16.85
CA TYR A 32 3.31 4.21 -17.72
C TYR A 32 3.13 3.42 -19.02
N GLU A 33 2.37 2.33 -19.02
CA GLU A 33 1.98 1.62 -20.24
C GLU A 33 1.15 2.51 -21.17
N ILE A 34 0.19 3.27 -20.63
CA ILE A 34 -0.62 4.22 -21.41
C ILE A 34 0.25 5.33 -21.99
N ILE A 35 1.17 5.88 -21.19
CA ILE A 35 2.12 6.92 -21.63
C ILE A 35 2.99 6.36 -22.76
N ALA A 36 3.55 5.15 -22.59
CA ALA A 36 4.38 4.52 -23.60
C ALA A 36 3.65 4.33 -24.93
N LYS A 37 2.41 3.82 -24.89
CA LYS A 37 1.55 3.67 -26.08
C LYS A 37 1.19 5.00 -26.75
N SER A 38 1.08 6.07 -25.96
CA SER A 38 0.70 7.40 -26.45
C SER A 38 1.90 8.25 -26.86
N THR A 39 3.12 7.76 -26.64
CA THR A 39 4.35 8.48 -26.96
C THR A 39 4.68 8.27 -28.45
N PRO A 40 4.98 9.33 -29.22
CA PRO A 40 5.39 9.21 -30.62
C PRO A 40 6.63 8.32 -30.79
N GLU A 41 6.73 7.62 -31.94
CA GLU A 41 7.81 6.67 -32.21
C GLU A 41 9.21 7.30 -32.18
N GLU A 42 9.31 8.61 -32.42
CA GLU A 42 10.56 9.37 -32.41
C GLU A 42 11.14 9.53 -30.99
N ILE A 43 10.35 9.27 -29.95
CA ILE A 43 10.78 9.40 -28.55
C ILE A 43 10.97 7.99 -27.95
N ASP A 44 12.20 7.66 -27.59
CA ASP A 44 12.53 6.41 -26.90
C ASP A 44 12.05 6.43 -25.43
N PHE A 45 10.77 6.11 -25.22
CA PHE A 45 10.20 5.96 -23.89
C PHE A 45 10.28 4.51 -23.41
N LYS A 46 11.22 4.24 -22.52
CA LYS A 46 11.37 2.94 -21.84
C LYS A 46 11.11 3.09 -20.35
N PHE A 47 10.14 2.33 -19.86
CA PHE A 47 9.88 2.21 -18.43
C PHE A 47 10.42 0.89 -17.89
N ASP A 48 11.24 0.97 -16.84
CA ASP A 48 11.74 -0.20 -16.13
C ASP A 48 10.70 -0.69 -15.12
N TYR A 49 9.89 -1.65 -15.55
CA TYR A 49 8.87 -2.30 -14.73
C TYR A 49 9.46 -3.00 -13.51
N GLY A 50 10.64 -3.62 -13.65
CA GLY A 50 11.31 -4.34 -12.55
C GLY A 50 11.71 -3.42 -11.41
N SER A 51 11.91 -2.13 -11.68
CA SER A 51 12.20 -1.12 -10.65
C SER A 51 11.05 -0.85 -9.67
N ILE A 52 9.84 -1.41 -9.91
CA ILE A 52 8.63 -1.14 -9.11
C ILE A 52 8.37 -2.22 -8.06
N ASP A 53 8.70 -3.47 -8.36
CA ASP A 53 8.25 -4.62 -7.55
C ASP A 53 8.77 -4.58 -6.12
N ASP A 54 10.01 -4.15 -5.92
CA ASP A 54 10.68 -4.09 -4.62
C ASP A 54 10.58 -2.73 -3.92
N LEU A 55 9.78 -1.80 -4.45
CA LEU A 55 9.67 -0.48 -3.84
C LEU A 55 8.89 -0.52 -2.53
N ALA A 56 9.49 0.07 -1.49
CA ALA A 56 8.78 0.34 -0.24
C ALA A 56 7.58 1.28 -0.46
N LEU A 57 6.54 1.14 0.36
CA LEU A 57 5.29 1.93 0.30
C LEU A 57 5.50 3.44 0.08
N LYS A 58 6.45 4.06 0.80
CA LYS A 58 6.75 5.49 0.65
C LYS A 58 7.18 5.86 -0.78
N MET A 59 7.97 4.99 -1.41
CA MET A 59 8.44 5.19 -2.78
C MET A 59 7.32 4.92 -3.80
N LEU A 60 6.48 3.92 -3.55
CA LEU A 60 5.27 3.67 -4.34
C LEU A 60 4.34 4.90 -4.33
N ILE A 61 4.06 5.46 -3.15
CA ILE A 61 3.26 6.69 -3.02
C ILE A 61 3.89 7.84 -3.82
N LYS A 62 5.20 8.04 -3.71
CA LYS A 62 5.92 9.09 -4.46
C LYS A 62 5.76 8.92 -5.97
N LYS A 63 5.89 7.69 -6.48
CA LYS A 63 5.71 7.40 -7.91
C LYS A 63 4.26 7.56 -8.35
N TYR A 64 3.30 7.09 -7.56
CA TYR A 64 1.87 7.26 -7.84
C TYR A 64 1.48 8.75 -7.98
N ILE A 65 1.99 9.62 -7.10
CA ILE A 65 1.77 11.07 -7.17
C ILE A 65 2.23 11.67 -8.50
N ALA A 66 3.26 11.11 -9.13
CA ALA A 66 3.76 11.62 -10.41
C ALA A 66 2.85 11.30 -11.59
N VAL A 67 1.91 10.37 -11.43
CA VAL A 67 1.06 9.85 -12.52
C VAL A 67 -0.45 9.99 -12.24
N THR A 68 -0.83 10.72 -11.20
CA THR A 68 -2.24 10.92 -10.81
C THR A 68 -2.54 12.38 -10.51
N SER A 69 -3.77 12.80 -10.78
CA SER A 69 -4.32 14.10 -10.41
C SER A 69 -5.32 14.02 -9.25
N ASN A 70 -5.54 12.84 -8.68
CA ASN A 70 -6.47 12.64 -7.56
C ASN A 70 -5.88 13.21 -6.24
N ASN A 71 -6.05 14.51 -6.04
CA ASN A 71 -5.51 15.24 -4.90
C ASN A 71 -6.01 14.70 -3.54
N GLU A 72 -7.26 14.26 -3.46
CA GLU A 72 -7.83 13.71 -2.23
C GLU A 72 -7.09 12.44 -1.80
N LEU A 73 -6.95 11.48 -2.72
CA LEU A 73 -6.23 10.23 -2.45
C LEU A 73 -4.74 10.49 -2.20
N ILE A 74 -4.13 11.45 -2.90
CA ILE A 74 -2.75 11.87 -2.64
C ILE A 74 -2.58 12.33 -1.18
N GLN A 75 -3.48 13.18 -0.67
CA GLN A 75 -3.37 13.67 0.71
C GLN A 75 -3.56 12.53 1.72
N ALA A 76 -4.51 11.63 1.45
CA ALA A 76 -4.76 10.49 2.32
C ALA A 76 -3.54 9.53 2.38
N LEU A 77 -2.88 9.28 1.25
CA LEU A 77 -1.67 8.46 1.15
C LEU A 77 -0.43 9.13 1.74
N LYS A 78 -0.30 10.46 1.65
CA LYS A 78 0.85 11.23 2.19
C LYS A 78 0.88 11.32 3.72
N SER A 79 -0.15 10.83 4.40
CA SER A 79 -0.20 10.78 5.86
C SER A 79 1.07 10.11 6.40
N LYS A 80 1.92 10.87 7.12
CA LYS A 80 3.19 10.38 7.69
C LYS A 80 2.99 9.12 8.54
N ASP A 81 1.81 8.95 9.11
CA ASP A 81 1.47 7.83 9.97
C ASP A 81 1.26 6.54 9.18
N LEU A 82 0.92 6.60 7.89
CA LEU A 82 0.63 5.41 7.09
C LEU A 82 1.85 4.48 6.98
N THR A 83 3.02 5.03 6.65
CA THR A 83 4.28 4.25 6.60
C THR A 83 4.72 3.80 8.00
N LYS A 84 4.47 4.61 9.04
CA LYS A 84 4.78 4.23 10.43
C LYS A 84 3.95 3.03 10.86
N TRP A 85 2.65 3.03 10.59
CA TRP A 85 1.74 1.93 10.91
C TRP A 85 2.11 0.65 10.17
N ARG A 86 2.44 0.74 8.88
CA ARG A 86 2.93 -0.42 8.10
C ARG A 86 4.17 -1.05 8.76
N ASN A 87 5.15 -0.23 9.12
CA ASN A 87 6.37 -0.71 9.77
C ASN A 87 6.11 -1.25 11.18
N PHE A 88 5.23 -0.59 11.95
CA PHE A 88 4.79 -1.06 13.25
C PHE A 88 4.20 -2.47 13.15
N PHE A 89 3.26 -2.71 12.24
CA PHE A 89 2.67 -4.05 12.08
C PHE A 89 3.68 -5.09 11.63
N ALA A 90 4.61 -4.73 10.74
CA ALA A 90 5.64 -5.66 10.27
C ALA A 90 6.57 -6.08 11.42
N HIS A 91 7.05 -5.12 12.22
CA HIS A 91 7.87 -5.41 13.40
C HIS A 91 7.07 -6.20 14.44
N ASN A 92 5.81 -5.83 14.69
CA ASN A 92 4.98 -6.48 15.69
C ASN A 92 4.70 -7.95 15.31
N ALA A 93 4.38 -8.24 14.05
CA ALA A 93 4.24 -9.60 13.56
C ALA A 93 5.53 -10.41 13.69
N PHE A 94 6.68 -9.85 13.29
CA PHE A 94 7.99 -10.49 13.41
C PHE A 94 8.36 -10.79 14.87
N HIS A 95 8.16 -9.80 15.76
CA HIS A 95 8.40 -9.96 17.18
C HIS A 95 7.49 -11.03 17.79
N HIS A 96 6.20 -11.04 17.47
CA HIS A 96 5.30 -12.09 17.95
C HIS A 96 5.73 -13.48 17.50
N GLU A 97 6.15 -13.65 16.25
CA GLU A 97 6.56 -14.96 15.73
C GLU A 97 7.86 -15.46 16.38
N LEU A 98 8.86 -14.59 16.53
CA LEU A 98 10.16 -14.96 17.10
C LEU A 98 10.17 -15.04 18.64
N MET A 99 9.50 -14.10 19.31
CA MET A 99 9.55 -13.98 20.77
C MET A 99 8.55 -14.88 21.48
N LYS A 100 7.48 -15.36 20.81
CA LYS A 100 6.62 -16.43 21.37
C LYS A 100 7.40 -17.71 21.71
N ARG A 101 8.57 -17.93 21.12
CA ARG A 101 9.43 -19.07 21.47
C ARG A 101 10.24 -18.86 22.75
N ASN A 102 10.51 -17.62 23.17
CA ASN A 102 11.52 -17.33 24.20
C ASN A 102 11.20 -16.24 25.24
N SER A 103 10.10 -15.48 25.19
CA SER A 103 9.89 -14.42 26.20
C SER A 103 8.45 -14.06 26.56
N LYS A 104 8.25 -13.77 27.86
CA LYS A 104 7.08 -13.13 28.46
C LYS A 104 7.08 -11.63 28.13
N SER A 105 6.97 -11.29 26.87
CA SER A 105 7.08 -9.91 26.39
C SER A 105 5.77 -9.13 26.62
N GLN A 106 5.80 -8.10 27.47
CA GLN A 106 4.73 -7.09 27.58
C GLN A 106 4.87 -6.11 26.41
N TYR A 107 4.29 -6.40 25.24
CA TYR A 107 4.41 -5.48 24.11
C TYR A 107 3.09 -5.23 23.44
N THR A 108 2.60 -4.00 23.62
CA THR A 108 1.74 -3.28 22.68
C THR A 108 1.83 -1.78 23.02
N GLU A 109 2.55 -0.96 22.24
CA GLU A 109 2.42 0.52 22.33
C GLU A 109 1.04 1.00 21.90
N HIS A 110 0.33 0.18 21.10
CA HIS A 110 -0.97 0.49 20.52
C HIS A 110 -2.03 -0.54 20.90
N SER A 111 -3.19 -0.06 21.32
CA SER A 111 -4.34 -0.86 21.74
C SER A 111 -5.00 -1.59 20.58
N TYR A 112 -5.85 -2.58 20.88
CA TYR A 112 -6.64 -3.26 19.85
C TYR A 112 -7.55 -2.27 19.09
N GLU A 113 -8.08 -1.28 19.81
CA GLU A 113 -8.93 -0.22 19.29
C GLU A 113 -8.17 0.68 18.30
N ASP A 114 -6.90 1.02 18.59
CA ASP A 114 -6.05 1.76 17.65
C ASP A 114 -5.86 0.99 16.34
N LEU A 115 -5.60 -0.31 16.44
CA LEU A 115 -5.44 -1.20 15.29
C LEU A 115 -6.71 -1.26 14.43
N MET A 116 -7.88 -1.31 15.06
CA MET A 116 -9.17 -1.31 14.35
C MET A 116 -9.37 -0.03 13.54
N LEU A 117 -9.06 1.14 14.11
CA LEU A 117 -9.16 2.42 13.40
C LEU A 117 -8.21 2.47 12.19
N VAL A 118 -6.99 1.95 12.36
CA VAL A 118 -6.01 1.87 11.27
C VAL A 118 -6.48 0.92 10.18
N ARG A 119 -7.02 -0.25 10.53
CA ARG A 119 -7.61 -1.21 9.58
C ARG A 119 -8.70 -0.56 8.74
N GLU A 120 -9.64 0.13 9.37
CA GLU A 120 -10.72 0.82 8.66
C GLU A 120 -10.19 1.91 7.72
N LYS A 121 -9.14 2.64 8.13
CA LYS A 121 -8.50 3.65 7.29
C LYS A 121 -7.85 3.01 6.06
N ILE A 122 -7.12 1.92 6.22
CA ILE A 122 -6.45 1.23 5.10
C ILE A 122 -7.47 0.61 4.15
N HIS A 123 -8.54 0.01 4.66
CA HIS A 123 -9.63 -0.52 3.82
C HIS A 123 -10.32 0.56 2.99
N ARG A 124 -10.54 1.75 3.57
CA ARG A 124 -11.05 2.90 2.82
C ARG A 124 -10.10 3.29 1.69
N LEU A 125 -8.79 3.39 1.98
CA LEU A 125 -7.77 3.67 0.95
C LEU A 125 -7.74 2.61 -0.16
N ASN A 126 -7.85 1.32 0.18
CA ASN A 126 -7.92 0.23 -0.79
C ASN A 126 -9.15 0.35 -1.70
N ASN A 127 -10.30 0.70 -1.14
CA ASN A 127 -11.52 0.92 -1.93
C ASN A 127 -11.34 2.10 -2.89
N ASP A 128 -10.70 3.19 -2.45
CA ASP A 128 -10.45 4.35 -3.30
C ASP A 128 -9.43 4.06 -4.40
N LEU A 129 -8.34 3.33 -4.09
CA LEU A 129 -7.42 2.82 -5.10
C LEU A 129 -8.12 1.91 -6.11
N THR A 130 -9.02 1.04 -5.65
CA THR A 130 -9.78 0.14 -6.55
C THR A 130 -10.61 0.94 -7.56
N LYS A 131 -11.23 2.05 -7.14
CA LYS A 131 -11.94 2.95 -8.06
C LYS A 131 -10.99 3.53 -9.12
N GLU A 132 -9.78 3.93 -8.72
CA GLU A 132 -8.77 4.43 -9.65
C GLU A 132 -8.29 3.33 -10.62
N VAL A 133 -8.11 2.09 -10.14
CA VAL A 133 -7.74 0.95 -11.01
C VAL A 133 -8.81 0.71 -12.07
N ILE A 134 -10.08 0.77 -11.69
CA ILE A 134 -11.21 0.65 -12.63
C ILE A 134 -11.20 1.79 -13.66
N LYS A 135 -10.92 3.03 -13.24
CA LYS A 135 -10.80 4.17 -14.17
C LYS A 135 -9.64 3.95 -15.16
N LEU A 136 -8.46 3.59 -14.65
CA LEU A 136 -7.28 3.35 -15.47
C LEU A 136 -7.51 2.24 -16.50
N ARG A 137 -8.16 1.15 -16.09
CA ARG A 137 -8.54 0.06 -16.99
C ARG A 137 -9.43 0.55 -18.14
N LYS A 138 -10.45 1.37 -17.85
CA LYS A 138 -11.32 1.94 -18.90
C LYS A 138 -10.55 2.80 -19.90
N VAL A 139 -9.57 3.58 -19.42
CA VAL A 139 -8.69 4.36 -20.30
C VAL A 139 -7.82 3.45 -21.15
N LYS A 140 -7.19 2.43 -20.55
CA LYS A 140 -6.36 1.46 -21.26
C LYS A 140 -7.14 0.70 -22.34
N ASP A 141 -8.41 0.36 -22.08
CA ASP A 141 -9.29 -0.32 -23.05
C ASP A 141 -9.71 0.61 -24.21
N SER A 142 -9.51 1.93 -24.08
CA SER A 142 -9.84 2.94 -25.09
C SER A 142 -8.64 3.35 -25.96
N ILE A 143 -7.44 2.81 -25.70
CA ILE A 143 -6.16 3.13 -26.37
C ILE A 143 -5.51 1.86 -26.94
#